data_AF-A0A0R0EUW3-F1
#
_entry.id   AF-A0A0R0EUW3-F1
#
_cell.length_a   1.000
_cell.length_b   1.000
_cell.length_c   1.000
_cell.angle_alpha   90.00
_cell.angle_beta   90.00
_cell.angle_gamma   90.00
#
_symmetry.space_group_name_H-M   'P 1'
#
loop_
_entity.id
_entity.type
_entity.pdbx_description
1 polymer ?
#
loop_
_entity_poly.entity_id
_entity_poly.type
_entity_poly.pdbx_seq_one_letter_code
_entity_poly.pdbx_strand_id
1 'polypeptide(L)'
;MTSSVVEGGRDEGKHEPSDLITETMNLTAPNLSLPSETETFLSAAISLKDKVVEETWNRRDQVVDPTVYTGLLGTAFTCLRSYQVTGCRNDLILSSEIIDTCVTAARASLRHVTFLCGRGGVYALGAVVANYMGDLQKRDLFLGLFIEVAKERALPVGPEEGGFGMSYDLLYGRAGFLWGALFVNKHLGEDAVPKDILMLIIDAVLAGGRAGASDIKDCPLMYRWHGTRYLGAANGLAGILHVLLHFPLPSEDAEDVKGTLWYLMSKRFPHSGNYPSSEGNPRDKLVQWGHGATGMAITLSKAAEVNYFPKYSNHSMFFIMHVS
;
A
#
# COMPACT_ATOMS: atom_id res chain seq x y z
N MET A 1 -43.88 -61.01 -44.15
CA MET A 1 -42.74 -61.73 -43.55
C MET A 1 -41.90 -60.68 -42.84
N THR A 2 -42.15 -60.49 -41.55
CA THR A 2 -41.31 -60.92 -40.40
C THR A 2 -40.20 -59.91 -40.12
N SER A 3 -40.36 -59.07 -39.09
CA SER A 3 -39.82 -59.22 -37.72
C SER A 3 -38.45 -58.51 -37.62
N SER A 4 -37.93 -58.02 -36.51
CA SER A 4 -38.18 -58.28 -35.09
C SER A 4 -37.37 -57.26 -34.27
N VAL A 5 -37.86 -56.96 -33.07
CA VAL A 5 -37.14 -56.40 -31.93
C VAL A 5 -36.04 -57.37 -31.46
N VAL A 6 -34.85 -56.88 -31.09
CA VAL A 6 -33.97 -57.49 -30.06
C VAL A 6 -33.18 -56.40 -29.32
N GLU A 7 -33.30 -56.43 -27.99
CA GLU A 7 -32.50 -55.73 -26.98
C GLU A 7 -31.08 -56.31 -26.83
N GLY A 8 -30.16 -55.51 -26.28
CA GLY A 8 -29.21 -56.00 -25.27
C GLY A 8 -27.84 -56.47 -25.76
N GLY A 9 -26.83 -55.64 -25.51
CA GLY A 9 -25.42 -56.03 -25.55
C GLY A 9 -24.58 -55.11 -24.67
N ARG A 10 -24.27 -55.56 -23.46
CA ARG A 10 -23.23 -54.99 -22.58
C ARG A 10 -21.89 -55.14 -23.27
N ASP A 11 -21.09 -54.07 -23.31
CA ASP A 11 -19.66 -54.16 -23.61
C ASP A 11 -18.87 -53.70 -22.37
N GLU A 12 -18.19 -54.67 -21.75
CA GLU A 12 -17.22 -54.48 -20.68
C GLU A 12 -15.86 -54.12 -21.32
N GLY A 13 -15.60 -52.82 -21.44
CA GLY A 13 -14.27 -52.29 -21.77
C GLY A 13 -13.52 -51.88 -20.51
N LYS A 14 -12.68 -52.77 -19.98
CA LYS A 14 -11.66 -52.47 -18.96
C LYS A 14 -10.74 -51.35 -19.46
N HIS A 15 -10.65 -50.24 -18.73
CA HIS A 15 -9.48 -49.37 -18.78
C HIS A 15 -8.90 -49.22 -17.37
N GLU A 16 -7.66 -49.69 -17.24
CA GLU A 16 -6.83 -49.61 -16.05
C GLU A 16 -6.63 -48.16 -15.58
N PRO A 17 -6.43 -47.91 -14.27
CA PRO A 17 -6.05 -46.61 -13.77
C PRO A 17 -4.58 -46.36 -14.11
N SER A 18 -4.32 -45.38 -14.98
CA SER A 18 -2.97 -44.86 -15.20
C SER A 18 -2.53 -44.04 -13.99
N ASP A 19 -1.85 -44.69 -13.06
CA ASP A 19 -1.03 -44.04 -12.04
C ASP A 19 0.14 -43.28 -12.70
N LEU A 20 0.61 -42.23 -11.99
CA LEU A 20 1.84 -41.44 -12.22
C LEU A 20 1.70 -40.40 -13.34
N ILE A 21 1.66 -39.08 -13.07
CA ILE A 21 2.69 -38.31 -12.37
C ILE A 21 2.03 -37.24 -11.49
N THR A 22 2.10 -37.44 -10.18
CA THR A 22 1.94 -36.39 -9.17
C THR A 22 3.25 -35.60 -9.15
N GLU A 23 3.39 -34.56 -9.97
CA GLU A 23 4.45 -33.57 -9.78
C GLU A 23 4.03 -32.65 -8.64
N THR A 24 4.25 -33.14 -7.41
CA THR A 24 4.46 -32.30 -6.24
C THR A 24 5.53 -31.26 -6.58
N MET A 25 5.12 -29.99 -6.74
CA MET A 25 6.04 -28.86 -6.74
C MET A 25 6.73 -28.80 -5.38
N ASN A 26 7.88 -29.46 -5.27
CA ASN A 26 8.80 -29.29 -4.17
C ASN A 26 9.38 -27.87 -4.22
N LEU A 27 8.78 -26.96 -3.44
CA LEU A 27 9.27 -25.59 -3.20
C LEU A 27 10.54 -25.54 -2.33
N THR A 28 11.38 -26.56 -2.38
CA THR A 28 12.67 -26.59 -1.71
C THR A 28 13.76 -26.68 -2.77
N ALA A 29 13.95 -25.59 -3.51
CA ALA A 29 15.21 -25.32 -4.20
C ALA A 29 16.02 -24.36 -3.32
N PRO A 30 16.86 -24.87 -2.39
CA PRO A 30 17.90 -24.04 -1.81
C PRO A 30 18.96 -23.83 -2.90
N ASN A 31 19.32 -22.57 -3.15
CA ASN A 31 20.32 -22.09 -4.12
C ASN A 31 19.80 -21.74 -5.53
N LEU A 32 19.03 -20.66 -5.63
CA LEU A 32 19.25 -19.71 -6.73
C LEU A 32 20.53 -18.93 -6.41
N SER A 33 21.62 -19.24 -7.11
CA SER A 33 22.84 -18.44 -7.06
C SER A 33 22.61 -17.09 -7.77
N LEU A 34 22.13 -16.11 -7.02
CA LEU A 34 21.95 -14.70 -7.40
C LEU A 34 23.08 -13.70 -7.03
N PRO A 35 24.31 -14.04 -6.56
CA PRO A 35 25.25 -13.02 -6.06
C PRO A 35 25.66 -11.97 -7.10
N SER A 36 26.06 -12.37 -8.32
CA SER A 36 26.61 -11.46 -9.34
C SER A 36 25.57 -10.51 -9.92
N GLU A 37 24.33 -10.97 -10.09
CA GLU A 37 23.21 -10.15 -10.56
C GLU A 37 22.78 -9.15 -9.47
N THR A 38 22.81 -9.57 -8.20
CA THR A 38 22.49 -8.71 -7.05
C THR A 38 23.50 -7.56 -6.91
N GLU A 39 24.79 -7.85 -7.07
CA GLU A 39 25.85 -6.82 -7.07
C GLU A 39 25.70 -5.84 -8.23
N THR A 40 25.39 -6.34 -9.41
CA THR A 40 25.15 -5.51 -10.61
C THR A 40 23.94 -4.59 -10.41
N PHE A 41 22.84 -5.13 -9.88
CA PHE A 41 21.64 -4.35 -9.59
C PHE A 41 21.88 -3.29 -8.51
N LEU A 42 22.59 -3.64 -7.43
CA LEU A 42 22.94 -2.71 -6.37
C LEU A 42 23.82 -1.56 -6.91
N SER A 43 24.82 -1.87 -7.73
CA SER A 43 25.68 -0.86 -8.36
C SER A 43 24.88 0.09 -9.26
N ALA A 44 23.97 -0.44 -10.08
CA ALA A 44 23.08 0.37 -10.91
C ALA A 44 22.13 1.26 -10.06
N ALA A 45 21.60 0.73 -8.95
CA ALA A 45 20.75 1.47 -8.04
C ALA A 45 21.48 2.61 -7.33
N ILE A 46 22.73 2.38 -6.88
CA ILE A 46 23.58 3.42 -6.30
C ILE A 46 23.87 4.51 -7.34
N SER A 47 24.22 4.12 -8.57
CA SER A 47 24.45 5.09 -9.66
C SER A 47 23.21 5.94 -9.96
N LEU A 48 22.03 5.34 -9.95
CA LEU A 48 20.77 6.07 -10.14
C LEU A 48 20.49 7.01 -8.96
N LYS A 49 20.68 6.56 -7.72
CA LYS A 49 20.58 7.42 -6.52
C LYS A 49 21.50 8.63 -6.63
N ASP A 50 22.76 8.43 -7.00
CA ASP A 50 23.73 9.52 -7.12
C ASP A 50 23.30 10.55 -8.16
N LYS A 51 22.75 10.10 -9.30
CA LYS A 51 22.15 11.00 -10.30
C LYS A 51 20.94 11.77 -9.76
N VAL A 52 20.06 11.10 -9.01
CA VAL A 52 18.91 11.77 -8.37
C VAL A 52 19.38 12.82 -7.37
N VAL A 53 20.39 12.52 -6.55
CA VAL A 53 20.98 13.49 -5.61
C VAL A 53 21.60 14.67 -6.35
N GLU A 54 22.35 14.43 -7.43
CA GLU A 54 22.95 15.49 -8.22
C GLU A 54 21.89 16.46 -8.77
N GLU A 55 20.84 15.95 -9.41
CA GLU A 55 19.82 16.79 -10.02
C GLU A 55 18.88 17.45 -8.99
N THR A 56 18.54 16.78 -7.90
CA THR A 56 17.54 17.28 -6.94
C THR A 56 18.13 18.05 -5.77
N TRP A 57 19.36 17.75 -5.34
CA TRP A 57 20.00 18.40 -4.20
C TRP A 57 21.10 19.37 -4.63
N ASN A 58 22.05 18.93 -5.45
CA ASN A 58 23.21 19.78 -5.80
C ASN A 58 22.84 20.88 -6.79
N ARG A 59 21.94 20.59 -7.74
CA ARG A 59 21.46 21.55 -8.76
C ARG A 59 20.09 22.16 -8.43
N ARG A 60 19.67 22.07 -7.18
CA ARG A 60 18.33 22.51 -6.76
C ARG A 60 18.10 23.98 -7.04
N ASP A 61 16.87 24.29 -7.43
CA ASP A 61 16.37 25.66 -7.46
C ASP A 61 16.16 26.20 -6.04
N GLN A 62 15.89 27.51 -5.96
CA GLN A 62 15.65 28.19 -4.68
C GLN A 62 14.31 27.79 -4.03
N VAL A 63 13.36 27.27 -4.81
CA VAL A 63 12.05 26.79 -4.33
C VAL A 63 12.12 25.31 -4.02
N VAL A 64 11.82 24.94 -2.78
CA VAL A 64 11.84 23.55 -2.31
C VAL A 64 10.43 23.00 -2.25
N ASP A 65 10.16 21.94 -3.01
CA ASP A 65 9.02 21.03 -2.77
C ASP A 65 9.43 20.04 -1.65
N PRO A 66 8.82 20.12 -0.44
CA PRO A 66 9.22 19.28 0.69
C PRO A 66 8.43 17.96 0.77
N THR A 67 7.71 17.55 -0.29
CA THR A 67 6.94 16.30 -0.31
C THR A 67 7.80 15.07 -0.64
N VAL A 68 7.37 13.88 -0.22
CA VAL A 68 8.01 12.61 -0.63
C VAL A 68 7.66 12.26 -2.07
N TYR A 69 6.44 12.59 -2.50
CA TYR A 69 5.88 12.13 -3.77
C TYR A 69 6.62 12.68 -5.00
N THR A 70 6.90 13.99 -5.01
CA THR A 70 7.59 14.67 -6.11
C THR A 70 8.77 15.52 -5.65
N GLY A 71 8.87 15.76 -4.36
CA GLY A 71 9.79 16.72 -3.79
C GLY A 71 11.11 16.12 -3.31
N LEU A 72 11.87 17.01 -2.69
CA LEU A 72 13.21 16.75 -2.19
C LEU A 72 13.22 15.71 -1.05
N LEU A 73 12.11 15.55 -0.34
CA LEU A 73 11.98 14.53 0.70
C LEU A 73 11.98 13.10 0.10
N GLY A 74 11.59 12.94 -1.17
CA GLY A 74 11.76 11.68 -1.90
C GLY A 74 13.23 11.30 -2.08
N THR A 75 14.09 12.30 -2.33
CA THR A 75 15.55 12.12 -2.36
C THR A 75 16.08 11.72 -0.98
N ALA A 76 15.65 12.40 0.09
CA ALA A 76 16.03 12.01 1.45
C ALA A 76 15.64 10.57 1.77
N PHE A 77 14.43 10.16 1.37
CA PHE A 77 13.97 8.80 1.61
C PHE A 77 14.79 7.77 0.82
N THR A 78 15.14 8.09 -0.42
CA THR A 78 16.04 7.25 -1.25
C THR A 78 17.41 7.10 -0.59
N CYS A 79 17.98 8.18 -0.03
CA CYS A 79 19.24 8.13 0.71
C CYS A 79 19.13 7.27 1.99
N LEU A 80 18.03 7.37 2.74
CA LEU A 80 17.77 6.47 3.89
C LEU A 80 17.73 5.00 3.43
N ARG A 81 17.03 4.69 2.33
CA ARG A 81 16.97 3.33 1.79
C ARG A 81 18.36 2.82 1.36
N SER A 82 19.17 3.68 0.74
CA SER A 82 20.55 3.37 0.39
C SER A 82 21.38 3.03 1.62
N TYR A 83 21.32 3.85 2.67
CA TYR A 83 21.99 3.59 3.94
C TYR A 83 21.55 2.26 4.57
N GLN A 84 20.25 1.96 4.58
CA GLN A 84 19.73 0.72 5.16
C GLN A 84 20.24 -0.54 4.44
N VAL A 85 20.62 -0.44 3.16
CA VAL A 85 21.16 -1.56 2.38
C VAL A 85 22.69 -1.61 2.44
N THR A 86 23.36 -0.45 2.37
CA THR A 86 24.82 -0.35 2.16
C THR A 86 25.61 -0.03 3.43
N GLY A 87 24.96 0.51 4.46
CA GLY A 87 25.62 1.09 5.64
C GLY A 87 26.33 2.42 5.38
N CYS A 88 26.18 3.03 4.19
CA CYS A 88 26.85 4.28 3.83
C CYS A 88 26.41 5.45 4.72
N ARG A 89 27.26 5.84 5.68
CA ARG A 89 26.99 6.96 6.61
C ARG A 89 26.77 8.30 5.89
N ASN A 90 27.44 8.53 4.77
CA ASN A 90 27.27 9.77 3.99
C ASN A 90 25.84 9.89 3.43
N ASP A 91 25.23 8.79 2.99
CA ASP A 91 23.84 8.81 2.54
C ASP A 91 22.88 9.15 3.70
N LEU A 92 23.15 8.64 4.91
CA LEU A 92 22.35 8.98 6.08
C LEU A 92 22.50 10.46 6.49
N ILE A 93 23.73 10.99 6.48
CA ILE A 93 24.01 12.40 6.76
C ILE A 93 23.28 13.29 5.75
N LEU A 94 23.42 12.98 4.46
CA LEU A 94 22.74 13.71 3.39
C LEU A 94 21.21 13.67 3.55
N SER A 95 20.65 12.50 3.92
CA SER A 95 19.23 12.37 4.23
C SER A 95 18.79 13.35 5.33
N SER A 96 19.58 13.47 6.42
CA SER A 96 19.33 14.43 7.50
C SER A 96 19.39 15.88 7.03
N GLU A 97 20.40 16.26 6.24
CA GLU A 97 20.57 17.63 5.73
C GLU A 97 19.40 18.05 4.83
N ILE A 98 18.95 17.14 3.98
CA ILE A 98 17.78 17.36 3.12
C ILE A 98 16.53 17.57 3.99
N ILE A 99 16.33 16.76 5.03
CA ILE A 99 15.17 16.88 5.92
C ILE A 99 15.17 18.24 6.64
N ASP A 100 16.32 18.73 7.08
CA ASP A 100 16.44 20.06 7.71
C ASP A 100 16.04 21.19 6.77
N THR A 101 16.34 21.03 5.48
CA THR A 101 15.88 21.95 4.43
C THR A 101 14.36 21.83 4.23
N CYS A 102 13.83 20.61 4.14
CA CYS A 102 12.41 20.35 3.91
C CYS A 102 11.53 20.84 5.06
N VAL A 103 11.94 20.69 6.33
CA VAL A 103 11.13 21.12 7.48
C VAL A 103 10.93 22.64 7.51
N THR A 104 11.93 23.40 7.08
CA THR A 104 11.84 24.86 6.96
C THR A 104 10.82 25.26 5.89
N ALA A 105 10.85 24.61 4.72
CA ALA A 105 9.90 24.85 3.64
C ALA A 105 8.48 24.39 4.00
N ALA A 106 8.33 23.21 4.61
CA ALA A 106 7.05 22.60 4.92
C ALA A 106 6.19 23.45 5.86
N ARG A 107 6.80 24.12 6.84
CA ARG A 107 6.09 25.04 7.76
C ARG A 107 5.44 26.22 7.04
N ALA A 108 5.99 26.64 5.90
CA ALA A 108 5.49 27.78 5.14
C ALA A 108 4.46 27.38 4.08
N SER A 109 4.50 26.15 3.55
CA SER A 109 3.79 25.81 2.31
C SER A 109 2.87 24.58 2.36
N LEU A 110 3.08 23.61 3.26
CA LEU A 110 2.32 22.36 3.24
C LEU A 110 1.06 22.43 4.11
N ARG A 111 -0.09 22.21 3.47
CA ARG A 111 -1.40 22.07 4.13
C ARG A 111 -1.80 20.62 4.36
N HIS A 112 -1.28 19.69 3.56
CA HIS A 112 -1.59 18.27 3.70
C HIS A 112 -0.81 17.63 4.84
N VAL A 113 -1.37 16.58 5.42
CA VAL A 113 -0.83 15.89 6.61
C VAL A 113 -0.24 14.52 6.30
N THR A 114 -0.40 14.01 5.09
CA THR A 114 -0.02 12.63 4.71
C THR A 114 1.48 12.41 4.63
N PHE A 115 1.88 11.15 4.60
CA PHE A 115 3.28 10.79 4.38
C PHE A 115 3.80 11.23 3.00
N LEU A 116 3.04 11.00 1.94
CA LEU A 116 3.54 11.23 0.58
C LEU A 116 3.53 12.71 0.17
N CYS A 117 2.46 13.44 0.50
CA CYS A 117 2.22 14.78 -0.02
C CYS A 117 2.13 15.86 1.07
N GLY A 118 2.45 15.53 2.32
CA GLY A 118 2.18 16.38 3.46
C GLY A 118 3.31 16.49 4.48
N ARG A 119 3.08 17.34 5.49
CA ARG A 119 4.01 17.55 6.60
C ARG A 119 4.24 16.31 7.46
N GLY A 120 3.29 15.36 7.46
CA GLY A 120 3.46 14.08 8.14
C GLY A 120 4.63 13.28 7.58
N GLY A 121 4.90 13.33 6.27
CA GLY A 121 6.08 12.72 5.67
C GLY A 121 7.39 13.29 6.20
N VAL A 122 7.46 14.62 6.27
CA VAL A 122 8.65 15.35 6.76
C VAL A 122 8.95 14.95 8.20
N TYR A 123 7.93 14.95 9.07
CA TYR A 123 8.10 14.63 10.48
C TYR A 123 8.37 13.14 10.70
N ALA A 124 7.68 12.25 9.99
CA ALA A 124 7.91 10.82 10.07
C ALA A 124 9.34 10.45 9.64
N LEU A 125 9.79 10.93 8.48
CA LEU A 125 11.12 10.65 7.98
C LEU A 125 12.20 11.29 8.86
N GLY A 126 11.97 12.53 9.33
CA GLY A 126 12.87 13.21 10.26
C GLY A 126 13.06 12.47 11.57
N ALA A 127 12.00 11.95 12.18
CA ALA A 127 12.09 11.16 13.41
C ALA A 127 12.90 9.87 13.19
N VAL A 128 12.65 9.17 12.09
CA VAL A 128 13.34 7.91 11.75
C VAL A 128 14.81 8.14 11.43
N VAL A 129 15.15 9.13 10.60
CA VAL A 129 16.54 9.44 10.25
C VAL A 129 17.33 9.92 11.47
N ALA A 130 16.74 10.79 12.30
CA ALA A 130 17.38 11.22 13.55
C ALA A 130 17.66 10.04 14.50
N ASN A 131 16.74 9.07 14.58
CA ASN A 131 16.95 7.85 15.35
C ASN A 131 18.14 7.03 14.82
N TYR A 132 18.26 6.85 13.50
CA TYR A 132 19.42 6.17 12.90
C TYR A 132 20.74 6.94 13.11
N MET A 133 20.69 8.28 13.18
CA MET A 133 21.84 9.13 13.49
C MET A 133 22.25 9.08 14.96
N GLY A 134 21.42 8.50 15.85
CA GLY A 134 21.62 8.54 17.30
C GLY A 134 21.30 9.91 17.93
N ASP A 135 20.65 10.81 17.18
CA ASP A 135 20.24 12.12 17.67
C ASP A 135 18.85 12.03 18.30
N LEU A 136 18.82 11.67 19.58
CA LEU A 136 17.57 11.45 20.32
C LEU A 136 16.77 12.76 20.50
N GLN A 137 17.43 13.91 20.62
CA GLN A 137 16.75 15.19 20.77
C GLN A 137 16.00 15.56 19.49
N LYS A 138 16.64 15.42 18.33
CA LYS A 138 16.03 15.66 17.03
C LYS A 138 14.94 14.63 16.71
N ARG A 139 15.16 13.36 17.10
CA ARG A 139 14.12 12.32 17.01
C ARG A 139 12.87 12.73 17.78
N ASP A 140 13.01 13.12 19.04
CA ASP A 140 11.88 13.47 19.91
C ASP A 140 11.16 14.72 19.43
N LEU A 141 11.90 15.69 18.90
CA LEU A 141 11.33 16.87 18.25
C LEU A 141 10.44 16.48 17.06
N PHE A 142 10.94 15.70 16.11
CA PHE A 142 10.16 15.30 14.94
C PHE A 142 8.99 14.38 15.28
N LEU A 143 9.18 13.46 16.22
CA LEU A 143 8.09 12.60 16.69
C LEU A 143 7.00 13.43 17.38
N GLY A 144 7.38 14.42 18.19
CA GLY A 144 6.45 15.39 18.80
C GLY A 144 5.63 16.13 17.74
N LEU A 145 6.29 16.67 16.71
CA LEU A 145 5.61 17.34 15.59
C LEU A 145 4.67 16.39 14.83
N PHE A 146 5.05 15.13 14.64
CA PHE A 146 4.18 14.13 14.01
C PHE A 146 2.93 13.86 14.87
N ILE A 147 3.09 13.73 16.19
CA ILE A 147 1.98 13.53 17.14
C ILE A 147 1.08 14.77 17.21
N GLU A 148 1.63 15.98 17.11
CA GLU A 148 0.82 17.21 17.00
C GLU A 148 -0.08 17.17 15.77
N VAL A 149 0.45 16.75 14.62
CA VAL A 149 -0.35 16.55 13.40
C VAL A 149 -1.42 15.49 13.63
N ALA A 150 -1.10 14.37 14.30
CA ALA A 150 -2.04 13.30 14.62
C ALA A 150 -3.26 13.77 15.43
N LYS A 151 -3.09 14.84 16.22
CA LYS A 151 -4.13 15.44 17.07
C LYS A 151 -4.93 16.54 16.36
N GLU A 152 -4.64 16.82 15.09
CA GLU A 152 -5.44 17.77 14.31
C GLU A 152 -6.89 17.29 14.20
N ARG A 153 -7.82 18.18 14.53
CA ARG A 153 -9.26 17.88 14.59
C ARG A 153 -9.81 17.23 13.31
N ALA A 154 -9.24 17.53 12.14
CA ALA A 154 -9.72 17.00 10.87
C ALA A 154 -9.49 15.48 10.72
N LEU A 155 -8.47 14.90 11.35
CA LEU A 155 -8.13 13.48 11.21
C LEU A 155 -9.17 12.53 11.84
N PRO A 156 -9.57 12.70 13.12
CA PRO A 156 -10.51 11.79 13.78
C PRO A 156 -11.99 12.14 13.53
N VAL A 157 -12.29 13.20 12.77
CA VAL A 157 -13.68 13.57 12.49
C VAL A 157 -14.25 12.71 11.37
N GLY A 158 -15.39 12.09 11.63
CA GLY A 158 -16.15 11.28 10.69
C GLY A 158 -17.07 12.09 9.76
N PRO A 159 -17.89 11.41 8.95
CA PRO A 159 -18.79 12.05 8.01
C PRO A 159 -19.95 12.79 8.70
N GLU A 160 -20.42 12.33 9.86
CA GLU A 160 -21.56 12.94 10.58
C GLU A 160 -21.24 14.36 11.07
N GLU A 161 -19.98 14.64 11.38
CA GLU A 161 -19.51 15.97 11.78
C GLU A 161 -18.94 16.78 10.61
N GLY A 162 -19.29 16.40 9.38
CA GLY A 162 -18.96 17.09 8.13
C GLY A 162 -17.61 16.72 7.51
N GLY A 163 -16.87 15.77 8.08
CA GLY A 163 -15.63 15.20 7.53
C GLY A 163 -14.45 16.18 7.34
N PHE A 164 -14.64 17.47 7.64
CA PHE A 164 -13.73 18.59 7.40
C PHE A 164 -13.19 18.70 5.96
N GLY A 165 -13.87 18.08 4.99
CA GLY A 165 -13.41 18.02 3.60
C GLY A 165 -12.10 17.25 3.38
N MET A 166 -11.56 16.59 4.41
CA MET A 166 -10.36 15.75 4.27
C MET A 166 -10.75 14.44 3.59
N SER A 167 -9.96 14.03 2.58
CA SER A 167 -10.19 12.77 1.87
C SER A 167 -9.76 11.56 2.72
N TYR A 168 -10.00 10.36 2.19
CA TYR A 168 -9.64 9.11 2.86
C TYR A 168 -8.44 8.41 2.24
N ASP A 169 -7.98 8.86 1.07
CA ASP A 169 -6.97 8.20 0.26
C ASP A 169 -5.53 8.28 0.77
N LEU A 170 -4.63 7.59 0.09
CA LEU A 170 -3.22 7.45 0.47
C LEU A 170 -2.41 8.72 0.19
N LEU A 171 -2.74 9.49 -0.86
CA LEU A 171 -1.98 10.68 -1.22
C LEU A 171 -2.33 11.87 -0.34
N TYR A 172 -3.61 12.11 -0.09
CA TYR A 172 -4.06 13.35 0.57
C TYR A 172 -4.95 13.15 1.80
N GLY A 173 -5.33 11.90 2.09
CA GLY A 173 -6.35 11.60 3.09
C GLY A 173 -5.85 10.90 4.34
N ARG A 174 -6.82 10.49 5.16
CA ARG A 174 -6.61 9.80 6.45
C ARG A 174 -5.76 8.54 6.33
N ALA A 175 -5.95 7.72 5.29
CA ALA A 175 -5.11 6.53 5.06
C ALA A 175 -3.64 6.91 4.82
N GLY A 176 -3.37 8.01 4.11
CA GLY A 176 -2.03 8.53 3.89
C GLY A 176 -1.32 9.00 5.17
N PHE A 177 -2.09 9.50 6.15
CA PHE A 177 -1.57 9.82 7.48
C PHE A 177 -1.29 8.56 8.30
N LEU A 178 -2.25 7.62 8.34
CA LEU A 178 -2.11 6.34 9.04
C LEU A 178 -0.92 5.53 8.52
N TRP A 179 -0.66 5.54 7.21
CA TRP A 179 0.55 4.94 6.63
C TRP A 179 1.83 5.56 7.20
N GLY A 180 1.86 6.89 7.36
CA GLY A 180 2.97 7.59 8.03
C GLY A 180 3.17 7.14 9.48
N ALA A 181 2.08 6.91 10.22
CA ALA A 181 2.16 6.40 11.59
C ALA A 181 2.70 4.96 11.63
N LEU A 182 2.25 4.09 10.73
CA LEU A 182 2.80 2.74 10.57
C LEU A 182 4.30 2.78 10.25
N PHE A 183 4.74 3.70 9.39
CA PHE A 183 6.15 3.90 9.08
C PHE A 183 6.96 4.31 10.32
N VAL A 184 6.46 5.24 11.14
CA VAL A 184 7.11 5.65 12.39
C VAL A 184 7.19 4.47 13.35
N ASN A 185 6.08 3.79 13.62
CA ASN A 185 6.02 2.70 14.59
C ASN A 185 6.93 1.52 14.19
N LYS A 186 7.03 1.23 12.88
CA LYS A 186 7.94 0.20 12.37
C LYS A 186 9.42 0.47 12.72
N HIS A 187 9.84 1.73 12.73
CA HIS A 187 11.25 2.09 12.92
C HIS A 187 11.60 2.52 14.35
N LEU A 188 10.63 3.07 15.09
CA LEU A 188 10.85 3.62 16.43
C LEU A 188 10.26 2.75 17.56
N GLY A 189 9.44 1.75 17.21
CA GLY A 189 8.75 0.87 18.16
C GLY A 189 7.22 0.94 18.00
N GLU A 190 6.54 -0.17 18.29
CA GLU A 190 5.12 -0.38 17.98
C GLU A 190 4.18 0.68 18.56
N ASP A 191 4.56 1.32 19.66
CA ASP A 191 3.78 2.33 20.37
C ASP A 191 4.40 3.74 20.30
N ALA A 192 5.30 4.00 19.36
CA ALA A 192 5.91 5.33 19.18
C ALA A 192 4.85 6.41 18.88
N VAL A 193 3.85 6.08 18.05
CA VAL A 193 2.61 6.83 17.91
C VAL A 193 1.52 6.12 18.71
N PRO A 194 0.87 6.78 19.69
CA PRO A 194 -0.10 6.16 20.56
C PRO A 194 -1.30 5.54 19.83
N LYS A 195 -1.63 4.29 20.17
CA LYS A 195 -2.70 3.51 19.53
C LYS A 195 -4.08 4.15 19.68
N ASP A 196 -4.37 4.78 20.82
CA ASP A 196 -5.61 5.50 21.09
C ASP A 196 -5.86 6.62 20.08
N ILE A 197 -4.81 7.37 19.70
CA ILE A 197 -4.91 8.40 18.67
C ILE A 197 -5.21 7.77 17.30
N LEU A 198 -4.51 6.68 16.96
CA LEU A 198 -4.67 6.03 15.66
C LEU A 198 -6.05 5.39 15.50
N MET A 199 -6.60 4.80 16.55
CA MET A 199 -7.93 4.19 16.53
C MET A 199 -9.02 5.20 16.22
N LEU A 200 -8.96 6.42 16.77
CA LEU A 200 -9.94 7.47 16.44
C LEU A 200 -9.93 7.84 14.95
N ILE A 201 -8.76 7.80 14.30
CA ILE A 201 -8.63 8.09 12.87
C ILE A 201 -9.15 6.89 12.05
N ILE A 202 -8.90 5.66 12.50
CA ILE A 202 -9.43 4.44 11.87
C ILE A 202 -10.95 4.43 11.92
N ASP A 203 -11.55 4.76 13.08
CA ASP A 203 -12.99 4.86 13.25
C ASP A 203 -13.59 5.87 12.26
N ALA A 204 -12.95 7.03 12.08
CA ALA A 204 -13.36 8.03 11.09
C ALA A 204 -13.26 7.50 9.65
N VAL A 205 -12.22 6.72 9.31
CA VAL A 205 -12.08 6.07 8.00
C VAL A 205 -13.23 5.08 7.77
N LEU A 206 -13.49 4.19 8.73
CA LEU A 206 -14.55 3.18 8.64
C LEU A 206 -15.94 3.82 8.53
N ALA A 207 -16.24 4.79 9.39
CA ALA A 207 -17.50 5.54 9.35
C ALA A 207 -17.67 6.25 7.99
N GLY A 208 -16.61 6.88 7.49
CA GLY A 208 -16.58 7.50 6.16
C GLY A 208 -16.86 6.50 5.03
N GLY A 209 -16.28 5.30 5.12
CA GLY A 209 -16.47 4.22 4.15
C GLY A 209 -17.91 3.70 4.13
N ARG A 210 -18.50 3.45 5.31
CA ARG A 210 -19.90 3.01 5.46
C ARG A 210 -20.86 4.05 4.90
N ALA A 211 -20.65 5.33 5.24
CA ALA A 211 -21.46 6.42 4.70
C ALA A 211 -21.35 6.53 3.18
N GLY A 212 -20.15 6.38 2.60
CA GLY A 212 -19.95 6.44 1.16
C GLY A 212 -20.47 5.23 0.38
N ALA A 213 -20.77 4.14 1.08
CA ALA A 213 -21.31 2.88 0.57
C ALA A 213 -22.83 2.76 0.68
N SER A 214 -23.54 3.76 1.23
CA SER A 214 -24.98 3.65 1.52
C SER A 214 -25.87 3.30 0.31
N ASP A 215 -25.41 3.59 -0.90
CA ASP A 215 -26.08 3.29 -2.18
C ASP A 215 -25.49 2.06 -2.92
N ILE A 216 -24.59 1.30 -2.29
CA ILE A 216 -23.91 0.14 -2.88
C ILE A 216 -24.15 -1.10 -2.01
N LYS A 217 -25.01 -1.98 -2.48
CA LYS A 217 -25.40 -3.19 -1.73
C LYS A 217 -24.24 -4.15 -1.46
N ASP A 218 -23.34 -4.32 -2.43
CA ASP A 218 -22.32 -5.37 -2.40
C ASP A 218 -20.94 -4.88 -1.89
N CYS A 219 -20.84 -3.63 -1.42
CA CYS A 219 -19.57 -3.03 -0.99
C CYS A 219 -19.75 -2.32 0.35
N PRO A 220 -19.28 -2.89 1.48
CA PRO A 220 -19.47 -2.30 2.81
C PRO A 220 -18.81 -0.94 3.00
N LEU A 221 -17.64 -0.73 2.40
CA LEU A 221 -16.86 0.50 2.48
C LEU A 221 -16.61 1.08 1.09
N MET A 222 -17.01 2.34 0.88
CA MET A 222 -16.79 3.05 -0.37
C MET A 222 -16.36 4.49 -0.12
N TYR A 223 -15.44 5.00 -0.96
CA TYR A 223 -14.88 6.33 -0.82
C TYR A 223 -14.93 7.09 -2.15
N ARG A 224 -14.88 8.42 -2.06
CA ARG A 224 -14.78 9.30 -3.23
C ARG A 224 -13.60 10.25 -3.06
N TRP A 225 -12.85 10.43 -4.15
CA TRP A 225 -11.86 11.50 -4.28
C TRP A 225 -12.26 12.36 -5.48
N HIS A 226 -12.41 13.68 -5.27
CA HIS A 226 -13.03 14.60 -6.24
C HIS A 226 -14.31 14.04 -6.89
N GLY A 227 -15.21 13.50 -6.07
CA GLY A 227 -16.48 12.92 -6.50
C GLY A 227 -16.39 11.54 -7.16
N THR A 228 -15.19 11.04 -7.46
CA THR A 228 -14.99 9.78 -8.20
C THR A 228 -14.68 8.61 -7.25
N ARG A 229 -15.31 7.46 -7.49
CA ARG A 229 -15.09 6.20 -6.76
C ARG A 229 -13.88 5.46 -7.34
N TYR A 230 -12.67 5.86 -6.95
CA TYR A 230 -11.44 5.21 -7.40
C TYR A 230 -11.25 3.83 -6.76
N LEU A 231 -10.71 2.90 -7.54
CA LEU A 231 -10.46 1.53 -7.06
C LEU A 231 -8.98 1.30 -6.70
N GLY A 232 -8.05 1.97 -7.39
CA GLY A 232 -6.60 1.75 -7.26
C GLY A 232 -5.97 2.28 -5.97
N ALA A 233 -4.64 2.13 -5.83
CA ALA A 233 -3.96 2.34 -4.54
C ALA A 233 -3.68 3.81 -4.18
N ALA A 234 -3.57 4.71 -5.16
CA ALA A 234 -3.24 6.10 -4.87
C ALA A 234 -4.41 6.85 -4.22
N ASN A 235 -5.56 6.88 -4.92
CA ASN A 235 -6.73 7.67 -4.53
C ASN A 235 -7.98 6.85 -4.20
N GLY A 236 -7.86 5.52 -4.14
CA GLY A 236 -9.00 4.60 -4.15
C GLY A 236 -8.98 3.53 -3.08
N LEU A 237 -9.94 2.61 -3.20
CA LEU A 237 -10.19 1.56 -2.23
C LEU A 237 -8.96 0.72 -1.90
N ALA A 238 -8.19 0.29 -2.91
CA ALA A 238 -7.06 -0.60 -2.67
C ALA A 238 -6.06 -0.03 -1.66
N GLY A 239 -5.73 1.26 -1.77
CA GLY A 239 -4.78 1.91 -0.87
C GLY A 239 -5.32 2.08 0.54
N ILE A 240 -6.61 2.41 0.65
CA ILE A 240 -7.29 2.57 1.94
C ILE A 240 -7.34 1.22 2.67
N LEU A 241 -7.79 0.16 1.99
CA LEU A 241 -7.85 -1.19 2.56
C LEU A 241 -6.45 -1.71 2.88
N HIS A 242 -5.46 -1.46 2.02
CA HIS A 242 -4.07 -1.85 2.30
C HIS A 242 -3.61 -1.31 3.65
N VAL A 243 -3.87 -0.03 3.94
CA VAL A 243 -3.53 0.58 5.24
C VAL A 243 -4.32 -0.04 6.39
N LEU A 244 -5.64 -0.23 6.23
CA LEU A 244 -6.49 -0.84 7.27
C LEU A 244 -6.04 -2.26 7.65
N LEU A 245 -5.51 -3.05 6.70
CA LEU A 245 -5.00 -4.40 6.93
C LEU A 245 -3.77 -4.47 7.84
N HIS A 246 -3.16 -3.34 8.20
CA HIS A 246 -2.07 -3.29 9.17
C HIS A 246 -2.53 -3.10 10.61
N PHE A 247 -3.82 -2.86 10.86
CA PHE A 247 -4.34 -2.59 12.19
C PHE A 247 -5.17 -3.76 12.73
N PRO A 248 -5.15 -3.99 14.06
CA PRO A 248 -6.02 -4.97 14.69
C PRO A 248 -7.44 -4.40 14.76
N LEU A 249 -8.27 -4.73 13.77
CA LEU A 249 -9.66 -4.28 13.69
C LEU A 249 -10.59 -5.19 14.52
N PRO A 250 -11.61 -4.61 15.19
CA PRO A 250 -12.75 -5.37 15.71
C PRO A 250 -13.38 -6.26 14.63
N SER A 251 -14.02 -7.35 15.03
CA SER A 251 -14.54 -8.35 14.08
C SER A 251 -15.52 -7.78 13.06
N GLU A 252 -16.38 -6.83 13.45
CA GLU A 252 -17.33 -6.17 12.54
C GLU A 252 -16.59 -5.33 11.48
N ASP A 253 -15.64 -4.50 11.91
CA ASP A 253 -14.82 -3.67 11.01
C ASP A 253 -13.96 -4.52 10.06
N ALA A 254 -13.44 -5.64 10.56
CA ALA A 254 -12.66 -6.60 9.76
C ALA A 254 -13.54 -7.27 8.68
N GLU A 255 -14.79 -7.62 8.97
CA GLU A 255 -15.71 -8.17 7.98
C GLU A 255 -16.11 -7.12 6.93
N ASP A 256 -16.24 -5.85 7.30
CA ASP A 256 -16.44 -4.77 6.33
C ASP A 256 -15.25 -4.65 5.35
N VAL A 257 -14.02 -4.63 5.87
CA VAL A 257 -12.79 -4.61 5.06
C VAL A 257 -12.73 -5.82 4.12
N LYS A 258 -13.06 -7.00 4.64
CA LYS A 258 -13.10 -8.26 3.87
C LYS A 258 -14.17 -8.23 2.78
N GLY A 259 -15.38 -7.77 3.08
CA GLY A 259 -16.45 -7.61 2.10
C GLY A 259 -16.05 -6.65 0.98
N THR A 260 -15.40 -5.54 1.31
CA THR A 260 -14.89 -4.60 0.31
C THR A 260 -13.74 -5.19 -0.52
N LEU A 261 -12.87 -6.04 0.05
CA LEU A 261 -11.86 -6.77 -0.72
C LEU A 261 -12.49 -7.72 -1.74
N TRP A 262 -13.54 -8.46 -1.36
CA TRP A 262 -14.29 -9.31 -2.29
C TRP A 262 -14.94 -8.52 -3.41
N TYR A 263 -15.54 -7.38 -3.07
CA TYR A 263 -16.07 -6.44 -4.05
C TYR A 263 -14.99 -5.97 -5.02
N LEU A 264 -13.80 -5.57 -4.53
CA LEU A 264 -12.69 -5.19 -5.39
C LEU A 264 -12.30 -6.31 -6.35
N MET A 265 -12.14 -7.53 -5.85
CA MET A 265 -11.80 -8.70 -6.68
C MET A 265 -12.84 -8.95 -7.77
N SER A 266 -14.12 -8.66 -7.52
CA SER A 266 -15.19 -8.80 -8.51
C SER A 266 -15.16 -7.74 -9.61
N LYS A 267 -14.36 -6.66 -9.48
CA LYS A 267 -14.21 -5.60 -10.49
C LYS A 267 -13.16 -5.89 -11.55
N ARG A 268 -12.49 -7.03 -11.46
CA ARG A 268 -11.48 -7.46 -12.42
C ARG A 268 -12.09 -7.55 -13.84
N PHE A 269 -11.38 -7.04 -14.83
CA PHE A 269 -11.74 -7.20 -16.23
C PHE A 269 -11.65 -8.68 -16.64
N PRO A 270 -12.71 -9.27 -17.24
CA PRO A 270 -12.78 -10.70 -17.50
C PRO A 270 -11.65 -11.25 -18.38
N HIS A 271 -11.18 -10.46 -19.36
CA HIS A 271 -10.22 -10.93 -20.36
C HIS A 271 -8.76 -10.72 -19.94
N SER A 272 -8.42 -9.56 -19.38
CA SER A 272 -7.04 -9.20 -19.06
C SER A 272 -6.63 -9.52 -17.62
N GLY A 273 -7.60 -9.70 -16.72
CA GLY A 273 -7.32 -9.78 -15.29
C GLY A 273 -6.91 -8.45 -14.64
N ASN A 274 -6.88 -7.35 -15.41
CA ASN A 274 -6.60 -6.01 -14.90
C ASN A 274 -7.82 -5.41 -14.16
N TYR A 275 -7.70 -4.21 -13.61
CA TYR A 275 -8.74 -3.52 -12.88
C TYR A 275 -9.04 -2.13 -13.46
N PRO A 276 -10.30 -1.68 -13.42
CA PRO A 276 -10.65 -0.33 -13.80
C PRO A 276 -10.07 0.68 -12.81
N SER A 277 -9.81 1.91 -13.29
CA SER A 277 -9.28 2.97 -12.42
C SER A 277 -10.32 3.43 -11.39
N SER A 278 -11.60 3.38 -11.75
CA SER A 278 -12.75 3.81 -10.95
C SER A 278 -14.00 3.03 -11.32
N GLU A 279 -15.01 3.05 -10.46
CA GLU A 279 -16.31 2.42 -10.73
C GLU A 279 -16.89 2.85 -12.09
N GLY A 280 -17.39 1.86 -12.84
CA GLY A 280 -18.02 2.05 -14.14
C GLY A 280 -17.08 2.45 -15.30
N ASN A 281 -15.77 2.59 -15.07
CA ASN A 281 -14.84 2.92 -16.15
C ASN A 281 -14.54 1.68 -17.01
N PRO A 282 -14.92 1.64 -18.31
CA PRO A 282 -14.69 0.47 -19.16
C PRO A 282 -13.27 0.40 -19.74
N ARG A 283 -12.40 1.40 -19.47
CA ARG A 283 -11.09 1.50 -20.11
C ARG A 283 -10.06 0.62 -19.40
N ASP A 284 -9.81 -0.53 -20.00
CA ASP A 284 -8.72 -1.43 -19.61
C ASP A 284 -7.39 -0.98 -20.24
N LYS A 285 -6.68 -0.08 -19.54
CA LYS A 285 -5.44 0.52 -20.04
C LYS A 285 -4.36 0.74 -18.98
N LEU A 286 -4.75 1.01 -17.75
CA LEU A 286 -3.80 1.40 -16.71
C LEU A 286 -3.33 0.15 -15.96
N VAL A 287 -2.01 -0.08 -16.00
CA VAL A 287 -1.31 -1.10 -15.20
C VAL A 287 -0.24 -0.37 -14.40
N GLN A 288 -0.68 0.32 -13.35
CA GLN A 288 0.13 1.25 -12.57
C GLN A 288 -0.10 1.00 -11.08
N TRP A 289 0.84 1.46 -10.25
CA TRP A 289 0.68 1.39 -8.79
C TRP A 289 -0.59 2.13 -8.33
N GLY A 290 -0.85 3.32 -8.89
CA GLY A 290 -2.00 4.14 -8.54
C GLY A 290 -3.33 3.63 -9.10
N HIS A 291 -3.32 3.00 -10.28
CA HIS A 291 -4.52 2.54 -10.99
C HIS A 291 -4.26 1.23 -11.75
N GLY A 292 -5.12 0.24 -11.53
CA GLY A 292 -5.04 -1.07 -12.20
C GLY A 292 -4.40 -2.16 -11.34
N ALA A 293 -3.94 -3.21 -11.99
CA ALA A 293 -3.55 -4.47 -11.36
C ALA A 293 -2.40 -4.36 -10.36
N THR A 294 -1.43 -3.46 -10.57
CA THR A 294 -0.23 -3.38 -9.71
C THR A 294 -0.57 -3.00 -8.28
N GLY A 295 -1.35 -1.94 -8.06
CA GLY A 295 -1.80 -1.54 -6.72
C GLY A 295 -2.73 -2.57 -6.06
N MET A 296 -3.54 -3.25 -6.87
CA MET A 296 -4.42 -4.32 -6.41
C MET A 296 -3.63 -5.52 -5.92
N ALA A 297 -2.61 -5.95 -6.67
CA ALA A 297 -1.76 -7.08 -6.30
C ALA A 297 -1.07 -6.83 -4.95
N ILE A 298 -0.53 -5.63 -4.72
CA ILE A 298 0.08 -5.26 -3.43
C ILE A 298 -0.93 -5.38 -2.28
N THR A 299 -2.14 -4.89 -2.50
CA THR A 299 -3.21 -4.92 -1.48
C THR A 299 -3.68 -6.34 -1.18
N LEU A 300 -3.92 -7.14 -2.22
CA LEU A 300 -4.37 -8.53 -2.07
C LEU A 300 -3.29 -9.43 -1.47
N SER A 301 -2.01 -9.17 -1.78
CA SER A 301 -0.88 -9.84 -1.11
C SER A 301 -0.88 -9.55 0.39
N LYS A 302 -1.10 -8.29 0.79
CA LYS A 302 -1.22 -7.96 2.21
C LYS A 302 -2.41 -8.65 2.87
N ALA A 303 -3.57 -8.69 2.20
CA ALA A 303 -4.74 -9.39 2.71
C ALA A 303 -4.50 -10.90 2.89
N ALA A 304 -3.75 -11.52 1.98
CA ALA A 304 -3.35 -12.91 2.10
C ALA A 304 -2.39 -13.14 3.28
N GLU A 305 -1.41 -12.25 3.48
CA GLU A 305 -0.47 -12.28 4.61
C GLU A 305 -1.19 -12.28 5.96
N VAL A 306 -2.25 -11.48 6.11
CA VAL A 306 -3.02 -11.36 7.36
C VAL A 306 -4.22 -12.32 7.44
N ASN A 307 -4.26 -13.36 6.60
CA ASN A 307 -5.28 -14.43 6.60
C ASN A 307 -6.74 -13.95 6.42
N TYR A 308 -6.98 -12.87 5.68
CA TYR A 308 -8.35 -12.45 5.33
C TYR A 308 -9.02 -13.37 4.32
N PHE A 309 -8.25 -14.26 3.68
CA PHE A 309 -8.75 -15.30 2.80
C PHE A 309 -8.69 -16.68 3.47
N PRO A 310 -9.69 -17.56 3.26
CA PRO A 310 -9.64 -18.94 3.75
C PRO A 310 -8.39 -19.68 3.24
N LYS A 311 -7.76 -20.51 4.08
CA LYS A 311 -6.57 -21.31 3.72
C LYS A 311 -6.75 -22.21 2.49
N TYR A 312 -7.98 -22.44 2.03
CA TYR A 312 -8.32 -23.27 0.87
C TYR A 312 -8.77 -22.49 -0.37
N SER A 313 -8.79 -21.16 -0.34
CA SER A 313 -9.03 -20.41 -1.56
C SER A 313 -7.74 -20.38 -2.38
N ASN A 314 -7.66 -21.21 -3.43
CA ASN A 314 -6.66 -21.15 -4.50
C ASN A 314 -6.49 -19.75 -5.14
N HIS A 315 -7.27 -18.76 -4.73
CA HIS A 315 -7.29 -17.43 -5.29
C HIS A 315 -6.04 -16.62 -4.91
N SER A 316 -5.54 -16.63 -3.67
CA SER A 316 -4.38 -15.77 -3.33
C SER A 316 -3.10 -16.12 -4.12
N MET A 317 -2.84 -17.41 -4.34
CA MET A 317 -1.66 -17.87 -5.08
C MET A 317 -1.83 -17.79 -6.61
N PHE A 318 -3.04 -18.07 -7.14
CA PHE A 318 -3.34 -17.84 -8.57
C PHE A 318 -3.36 -16.36 -8.95
N PHE A 319 -3.73 -15.46 -8.03
CA PHE A 319 -3.82 -14.02 -8.29
C PHE A 319 -2.46 -13.35 -8.51
N ILE A 320 -1.39 -13.85 -7.88
CA ILE A 320 -0.02 -13.33 -8.09
C ILE A 320 0.56 -13.91 -9.38
N MET A 321 0.30 -15.19 -9.67
CA MET A 321 0.86 -15.88 -10.84
C MET A 321 0.20 -15.52 -12.19
N HIS A 322 -1.06 -15.08 -12.23
CA HIS A 322 -1.72 -14.70 -13.51
C HIS A 322 -1.59 -13.21 -13.88
N VAL A 323 -0.89 -12.41 -13.06
CA VAL A 323 -0.61 -10.98 -13.35
C VAL A 323 0.81 -10.78 -13.89
N SER A 324 1.61 -11.86 -13.99
CA SER A 324 2.98 -11.86 -14.54
C SER A 324 3.02 -12.42 -15.95
#